data_AF-A0A5J9SLQ0-F1
#
_entry.id   AF-A0A5J9SLQ0-F1
#
_cell.length_a   1.000
_cell.length_b   1.000
_cell.length_c   1.000
_cell.angle_alpha   90.00
_cell.angle_beta   90.00
_cell.angle_gamma   90.00
#
_symmetry.space_group_name_H-M   'P 1'
#
loop_
_entity.id
_entity.type
_entity.pdbx_description
1 polymer ?
#
loop_
_entity_poly.entity_id
_entity_poly.type
_entity_poly.pdbx_seq_one_letter_code
_entity_poly.pdbx_strand_id
1 'polypeptide(L)'
;MERIMDFLMQKDHQVTESVGILPIVGPRWVGKSTIIAHVCNDAKVRDYFSQVMIFTGDDTNNENIYTMRDVGVTMHRNDALVENEKVLVIVELSGDIDEVAWTIFFSSYGVHLGKGSRIIMTSRSDQVKKIGTSQALVLDYLPPDAYWYFFKVLTFGSVFPSDQPELESIAMEIARGLDGTFISANMNSRILRNNFVSQHWRVYLECFNTNIQHNVSLFGESPYNLTRKSKPRAYHIKNDWFAVFSKHRTCPDGQNIPRIKVRDVLSGNIKHEDNTNIENLCNLKDVSVTVAKNERVLVIIELSGEVDEVAWKRLYSSYGVYLGRGSKLIITSRSNKANNFGTTQALVLNFLPPEAYLYFFKILIFGSTYPSDHPELESIAMEIARALRGSFIDANITSCILQNNFDSHYWWIHLADFNKHIQRNVSLFAANPFDLIRKGKPISYQISDDEFVILDKHRECPDENNVPVITSKGLASRSVKYEDIDYLVWKSHIPPYKFYIASCTFEKSNKRMETS
;
A
#
# COMPACT_ATOMS: atom_id res chain seq x y z
N MET A 1 -20.57 -11.96 -24.73
CA MET A 1 -19.61 -11.37 -25.70
C MET A 1 -20.25 -11.24 -27.07
N GLU A 2 -20.62 -12.35 -27.72
CA GLU A 2 -21.24 -12.35 -29.06
C GLU A 2 -22.42 -11.37 -29.18
N ARG A 3 -23.41 -11.44 -28.28
CA ARG A 3 -24.54 -10.49 -28.28
C ARG A 3 -24.16 -9.01 -28.21
N ILE A 4 -23.06 -8.66 -27.52
CA ILE A 4 -22.57 -7.27 -27.47
C ILE A 4 -21.91 -6.92 -28.80
N MET A 5 -21.08 -7.83 -29.34
CA MET A 5 -20.43 -7.64 -30.64
C MET A 5 -21.46 -7.52 -31.77
N ASP A 6 -22.51 -8.33 -31.76
CA ASP A 6 -23.59 -8.28 -32.74
C ASP A 6 -24.30 -6.93 -32.72
N PHE A 7 -24.60 -6.41 -31.52
CA PHE A 7 -25.17 -5.07 -31.35
C PHE A 7 -24.22 -3.96 -31.86
N LEU A 8 -22.94 -4.04 -31.51
CA LEU A 8 -21.95 -3.03 -31.90
C LEU A 8 -21.70 -3.01 -33.41
N MET A 9 -21.70 -4.19 -34.04
CA MET A 9 -21.40 -4.37 -35.47
C MET A 9 -22.65 -4.37 -36.36
N GLN A 10 -23.84 -4.21 -35.76
CA GLN A 10 -25.10 -4.18 -36.50
C GLN A 10 -25.09 -3.03 -37.50
N LYS A 11 -25.31 -3.32 -38.79
CA LYS A 11 -25.42 -2.28 -39.83
C LYS A 11 -26.72 -1.49 -39.62
N ASP A 12 -26.61 -0.17 -39.58
CA ASP A 12 -27.77 0.71 -39.42
C ASP A 12 -28.80 0.43 -40.53
N HIS A 13 -30.04 0.12 -40.13
CA HIS A 13 -31.16 0.09 -41.06
C HIS A 13 -31.52 1.54 -41.40
N GLN A 14 -31.86 1.82 -42.65
CA GLN A 14 -32.11 3.19 -43.17
C GLN A 14 -33.24 3.97 -42.43
N VAL A 15 -33.94 3.35 -41.49
CA VAL A 15 -35.20 3.84 -40.89
C VAL A 15 -35.01 4.39 -39.46
N THR A 16 -33.89 4.13 -38.77
CA THR A 16 -33.68 4.61 -37.39
C THR A 16 -32.54 5.63 -37.35
N GLU A 17 -32.88 6.91 -37.29
CA GLU A 17 -31.92 8.02 -37.08
C GLU A 17 -31.38 8.10 -35.65
N SER A 18 -31.89 7.29 -34.72
CA SER A 18 -31.47 7.29 -33.32
C SER A 18 -30.28 6.36 -33.05
N VAL A 19 -29.36 6.84 -32.22
CA VAL A 19 -28.21 6.08 -31.72
C VAL A 19 -28.68 4.83 -30.97
N GLY A 20 -28.12 3.67 -31.30
CA GLY A 20 -28.44 2.42 -30.61
C GLY A 20 -27.94 2.42 -29.16
N ILE A 21 -28.78 1.97 -28.22
CA ILE A 21 -28.49 1.88 -26.79
C ILE A 21 -28.65 0.43 -26.31
N LEU A 22 -27.60 -0.13 -25.73
CA LEU A 22 -27.59 -1.46 -25.12
C LEU A 22 -27.50 -1.34 -23.59
N PRO A 23 -28.60 -1.63 -22.86
CA PRO A 23 -28.54 -1.74 -21.41
C PRO A 23 -27.91 -3.08 -21.00
N ILE A 24 -26.96 -3.02 -20.08
CA ILE A 24 -26.40 -4.17 -19.37
C ILE A 24 -26.69 -3.99 -17.89
N VAL A 25 -27.61 -4.80 -17.38
CA VAL A 25 -28.10 -4.71 -16.01
C VAL A 25 -27.64 -5.90 -15.22
N GLY A 26 -27.30 -5.68 -13.96
CA GLY A 26 -27.01 -6.79 -13.06
C GLY A 26 -26.53 -6.32 -11.70
N PRO A 27 -26.39 -7.23 -10.74
CA PRO A 27 -25.94 -6.91 -9.40
C PRO A 27 -24.58 -6.20 -9.33
N ARG A 28 -24.26 -5.64 -8.16
CA ARG A 28 -22.93 -5.08 -7.89
C ARG A 28 -21.87 -6.17 -8.06
N TRP A 29 -20.78 -5.86 -8.77
CA TRP A 29 -19.61 -6.75 -8.95
C TRP A 29 -19.82 -8.05 -9.75
N VAL A 30 -20.90 -8.11 -10.54
CA VAL A 30 -21.15 -9.22 -11.47
C VAL A 30 -20.26 -9.17 -12.74
N GLY A 31 -19.33 -8.21 -12.84
CA GLY A 31 -18.39 -8.15 -13.96
C GLY A 31 -18.87 -7.36 -15.20
N LYS A 32 -19.89 -6.50 -15.08
CA LYS A 32 -20.37 -5.61 -16.17
C LYS A 32 -19.22 -4.84 -16.84
N SER A 33 -18.46 -4.08 -16.05
CA SER A 33 -17.31 -3.30 -16.53
C SER A 33 -16.20 -4.18 -17.10
N THR A 34 -15.99 -5.38 -16.55
CA THR A 34 -14.99 -6.34 -17.05
C THR A 34 -15.33 -6.83 -18.45
N ILE A 35 -16.60 -7.18 -18.70
CA ILE A 35 -17.06 -7.60 -20.02
C ILE A 35 -16.92 -6.45 -21.02
N ILE A 36 -17.28 -5.22 -20.63
CA ILE A 36 -17.14 -4.05 -21.50
C ILE A 36 -15.68 -3.76 -21.81
N ALA A 37 -14.81 -3.74 -20.79
CA ALA A 37 -13.38 -3.55 -21.00
C ALA A 37 -12.80 -4.58 -21.97
N HIS A 38 -13.25 -5.83 -21.89
CA HIS A 38 -12.85 -6.88 -22.82
C HIS A 38 -13.35 -6.62 -24.25
N VAL A 39 -14.62 -6.23 -24.42
CA VAL A 39 -15.19 -5.84 -25.72
C VAL A 39 -14.45 -4.65 -26.33
N CYS A 40 -14.18 -3.60 -25.54
CA CYS A 40 -13.50 -2.40 -26.02
C CYS A 40 -12.02 -2.62 -26.36
N ASN A 41 -11.43 -3.73 -25.91
CA ASN A 41 -10.08 -4.13 -26.28
C ASN A 41 -10.04 -5.03 -27.53
N ASP A 42 -11.20 -5.48 -28.02
CA ASP A 42 -11.30 -6.28 -29.25
C ASP A 42 -10.93 -5.41 -30.47
N ALA A 43 -10.07 -5.94 -31.34
CA ALA A 43 -9.59 -5.23 -32.52
C ALA A 43 -10.75 -4.80 -33.43
N LYS A 44 -11.79 -5.63 -33.60
CA LYS A 44 -12.94 -5.28 -34.43
C LYS A 44 -13.67 -4.06 -33.90
N VAL A 45 -13.75 -3.88 -32.58
CA VAL A 45 -14.36 -2.70 -31.96
C VAL A 45 -13.48 -1.47 -32.17
N ARG A 46 -12.17 -1.60 -31.96
CA ARG A 46 -11.20 -0.50 -32.10
C ARG A 46 -10.98 -0.03 -33.54
N ASP A 47 -11.24 -0.89 -34.50
CA ASP A 47 -11.17 -0.61 -35.94
C ASP A 47 -12.52 -0.06 -36.46
N TYR A 48 -13.63 -0.35 -35.78
CA TYR A 48 -14.96 0.10 -36.20
C TYR A 48 -15.30 1.50 -35.66
N PHE A 49 -14.94 1.79 -34.40
CA PHE A 49 -15.18 3.08 -33.75
C PHE A 49 -13.89 3.91 -33.71
N SER A 50 -13.96 5.17 -34.14
CA SER A 50 -12.81 6.10 -34.06
C SER A 50 -12.50 6.52 -32.64
N GLN A 51 -13.49 6.47 -31.74
CA GLN A 51 -13.31 6.80 -30.34
C GLN A 51 -14.18 5.92 -29.42
N VAL A 52 -13.62 5.56 -28.26
CA VAL A 52 -14.35 4.96 -27.14
C VAL A 52 -14.27 5.91 -25.95
N MET A 53 -15.42 6.36 -25.47
CA MET A 53 -15.53 7.25 -24.31
C MET A 53 -16.26 6.57 -23.17
N ILE A 54 -15.85 6.83 -21.93
CA ILE A 54 -16.50 6.33 -20.72
C ILE A 54 -16.93 7.47 -19.80
N PHE A 55 -18.16 7.37 -19.32
CA PHE A 55 -18.77 8.27 -18.35
C PHE A 55 -19.15 7.43 -17.12
N THR A 56 -18.60 7.78 -15.96
CA THR A 56 -18.83 7.06 -14.70
C THR A 56 -19.59 7.93 -13.71
N GLY A 57 -20.73 7.47 -13.18
CA GLY A 57 -21.42 8.14 -12.08
C GLY A 57 -20.85 7.72 -10.73
N ASP A 58 -20.42 8.67 -9.88
CA ASP A 58 -19.92 8.34 -8.53
C ASP A 58 -21.07 7.84 -7.63
N ASP A 59 -20.73 6.98 -6.66
CA ASP A 59 -21.64 6.42 -5.65
C ASP A 59 -22.07 7.48 -4.60
N THR A 60 -21.53 8.70 -4.64
CA THR A 60 -21.63 9.68 -3.55
C THR A 60 -22.72 10.73 -3.69
N ASN A 61 -23.32 10.95 -4.86
CA ASN A 61 -24.51 11.81 -5.04
C ASN A 61 -25.19 11.47 -6.38
N ASN A 62 -26.53 11.33 -6.37
CA ASN A 62 -27.37 11.17 -7.57
C ASN A 62 -27.34 12.40 -8.52
N GLU A 63 -26.49 13.39 -8.26
CA GLU A 63 -26.34 14.63 -9.04
C GLU A 63 -25.45 14.47 -10.29
N ASN A 64 -24.81 13.31 -10.46
CA ASN A 64 -23.64 13.20 -11.34
C ASN A 64 -23.89 13.16 -12.86
N ILE A 65 -25.10 12.88 -13.36
CA ILE A 65 -25.33 12.93 -14.81
C ILE A 65 -25.33 14.37 -15.33
N TYR A 66 -25.80 15.31 -14.51
CA TYR A 66 -25.78 16.74 -14.85
C TYR A 66 -24.35 17.29 -14.96
N THR A 67 -23.39 16.67 -14.27
CA THR A 67 -21.96 17.05 -14.27
C THR A 67 -21.09 16.18 -15.20
N MET A 68 -21.63 15.10 -15.79
CA MET A 68 -20.91 14.25 -16.77
C MET A 68 -20.46 14.99 -18.03
N ARG A 69 -20.99 16.18 -18.29
CA ARG A 69 -20.70 17.02 -19.46
C ARG A 69 -19.19 17.25 -19.69
N ASP A 70 -18.40 17.30 -18.62
CA ASP A 70 -16.97 17.66 -18.66
C ASP A 70 -16.01 16.55 -18.17
N VAL A 71 -16.51 15.33 -17.90
CA VAL A 71 -15.75 14.26 -17.20
C VAL A 71 -15.65 12.96 -18.00
N GLY A 72 -16.04 12.97 -19.28
CA GLY A 72 -15.90 11.81 -20.16
C GLY A 72 -14.42 11.49 -20.40
N VAL A 73 -13.97 10.28 -20.02
CA VAL A 73 -12.60 9.84 -20.26
C VAL A 73 -12.53 9.13 -21.60
N THR A 74 -11.59 9.51 -22.46
CA THR A 74 -11.33 8.80 -23.71
C THR A 74 -10.48 7.56 -23.43
N MET A 75 -11.07 6.38 -23.58
CA MET A 75 -10.36 5.10 -23.38
C MET A 75 -9.54 4.69 -24.61
N HIS A 76 -10.03 5.02 -25.79
CA HIS A 76 -9.39 4.68 -27.06
C HIS A 76 -9.70 5.76 -28.09
N ARG A 77 -8.70 6.07 -28.92
CA ARG A 77 -8.83 6.96 -30.08
C ARG A 77 -8.00 6.39 -31.20
N ASN A 78 -8.59 6.27 -32.38
CA ASN A 78 -7.92 5.80 -33.59
C ASN A 78 -7.84 6.94 -34.60
N ASP A 79 -6.73 7.67 -34.57
CA ASP A 79 -6.52 8.82 -35.45
C ASP A 79 -6.35 8.45 -36.93
N ALA A 80 -6.24 7.15 -37.29
CA ALA A 80 -6.28 6.71 -38.68
C ALA A 80 -7.69 6.72 -39.28
N LEU A 81 -8.72 6.89 -38.44
CA LEU A 81 -10.14 6.89 -38.82
C LEU A 81 -10.73 8.31 -38.85
N VAL A 82 -9.94 9.33 -39.23
CA VAL A 82 -10.31 10.77 -39.18
C VAL A 82 -11.66 11.08 -39.83
N GLU A 83 -12.03 10.39 -40.90
CA GLU A 83 -13.30 10.57 -41.62
C GLU A 83 -14.47 9.75 -41.04
N ASN A 84 -14.22 8.88 -40.05
CA ASN A 84 -15.23 8.02 -39.43
C ASN A 84 -15.63 8.60 -38.06
N GLU A 85 -16.79 9.25 -37.98
CA GLU A 85 -17.29 9.90 -36.75
C GLU A 85 -17.99 8.93 -35.78
N LYS A 86 -17.82 7.62 -35.95
CA LYS A 86 -18.49 6.61 -35.11
C LYS A 86 -17.82 6.54 -33.73
N VAL A 87 -18.57 6.93 -32.71
CA VAL A 87 -18.14 6.87 -31.31
C VAL A 87 -18.88 5.77 -30.57
N LEU A 88 -18.15 5.01 -29.75
CA LEU A 88 -18.73 4.13 -28.73
C LEU A 88 -18.72 4.86 -27.39
N VAL A 89 -19.89 5.07 -26.82
CA VAL A 89 -20.06 5.70 -25.50
C VAL A 89 -20.44 4.66 -24.47
N ILE A 90 -19.71 4.62 -23.36
CA ILE A 90 -19.98 3.75 -22.22
C ILE A 90 -20.48 4.64 -21.08
N VAL A 91 -21.69 4.36 -20.59
CA VAL A 91 -22.27 5.07 -19.43
C VAL A 91 -22.39 4.07 -18.29
N GLU A 92 -21.54 4.21 -17.27
CA GLU A 92 -21.57 3.40 -16.06
C GLU A 92 -22.32 4.10 -14.94
N LEU A 93 -23.49 3.58 -14.61
CA LEU A 93 -24.36 4.10 -13.57
C LEU A 93 -24.26 3.28 -12.30
N SER A 94 -24.08 3.97 -11.18
CA SER A 94 -24.15 3.36 -9.87
C SER A 94 -25.57 2.90 -9.55
N GLY A 95 -26.64 3.51 -10.05
CA GLY A 95 -28.01 3.14 -9.63
C GLY A 95 -29.09 3.50 -10.63
N ASP A 96 -30.24 3.90 -10.10
CA ASP A 96 -31.32 4.47 -10.88
C ASP A 96 -30.85 5.73 -11.61
N ILE A 97 -31.46 5.95 -12.77
CA ILE A 97 -31.39 7.18 -13.55
C ILE A 97 -32.83 7.60 -13.80
N ASP A 98 -33.18 8.83 -13.46
CA ASP A 98 -34.49 9.34 -13.82
C ASP A 98 -34.51 9.73 -15.32
N GLU A 99 -35.68 9.63 -15.93
CA GLU A 99 -35.85 9.87 -17.38
C GLU A 99 -35.47 11.31 -17.77
N VAL A 100 -35.62 12.29 -16.87
CA VAL A 100 -35.28 13.69 -17.12
C VAL A 100 -33.76 13.85 -17.22
N ALA A 101 -33.01 13.30 -16.28
CA ALA A 101 -31.55 13.29 -16.30
C ALA A 101 -31.01 12.59 -17.55
N TRP A 102 -31.59 11.44 -17.93
CA TRP A 102 -31.24 10.78 -19.18
C TRP A 102 -31.54 11.65 -20.41
N THR A 103 -32.72 12.26 -20.46
CA THR A 103 -33.13 13.12 -21.59
C THR A 103 -32.17 14.29 -21.75
N ILE A 104 -31.74 14.91 -20.66
CA ILE A 104 -30.78 16.02 -20.68
C ILE A 104 -29.41 15.55 -21.19
N PHE A 105 -28.90 14.42 -20.70
CA PHE A 105 -27.65 13.84 -21.18
C PHE A 105 -27.71 13.51 -22.68
N PHE A 106 -28.76 12.80 -23.10
CA PHE A 106 -28.94 12.38 -24.48
C PHE A 106 -29.12 13.58 -25.42
N SER A 107 -29.90 14.59 -25.03
CA SER A 107 -30.10 15.80 -25.84
C SER A 107 -28.82 16.63 -25.97
N SER A 108 -28.00 16.65 -24.92
CA SER A 108 -26.76 17.44 -24.90
C SER A 108 -25.61 16.76 -25.64
N TYR A 109 -25.63 15.43 -25.76
CA TYR A 109 -24.49 14.67 -26.26
C TYR A 109 -24.89 13.59 -27.29
N GLY A 110 -25.89 12.77 -26.95
CA GLY A 110 -26.34 11.65 -27.79
C GLY A 110 -26.86 12.06 -29.17
N VAL A 111 -27.55 13.21 -29.28
CA VAL A 111 -28.09 13.73 -30.56
C VAL A 111 -27.00 14.16 -31.53
N HIS A 112 -25.80 14.47 -31.03
CA HIS A 112 -24.66 14.91 -31.85
C HIS A 112 -23.75 13.76 -32.29
N LEU A 113 -24.06 12.52 -31.92
CA LEU A 113 -23.27 11.36 -32.31
C LEU A 113 -23.51 11.02 -33.78
N GLY A 114 -22.41 10.86 -34.54
CA GLY A 114 -22.46 10.48 -35.95
C GLY A 114 -23.14 9.13 -36.18
N LYS A 115 -23.69 8.94 -37.38
CA LYS A 115 -24.37 7.71 -37.79
C LYS A 115 -23.46 6.49 -37.60
N GLY A 116 -23.99 5.42 -37.00
CA GLY A 116 -23.25 4.21 -36.64
C GLY A 116 -22.62 4.24 -35.25
N SER A 117 -22.71 5.35 -34.52
CA SER A 117 -22.35 5.42 -33.10
C SER A 117 -23.27 4.54 -32.24
N ARG A 118 -22.77 4.13 -31.06
CA ARG A 118 -23.46 3.23 -30.14
C ARG A 118 -23.24 3.66 -28.69
N ILE A 119 -24.24 3.40 -27.85
CA ILE A 119 -24.16 3.59 -26.40
C ILE A 119 -24.31 2.24 -25.71
N ILE A 120 -23.39 1.91 -24.79
CA ILE A 120 -23.56 0.84 -23.82
C ILE A 120 -23.81 1.48 -22.47
N MET A 121 -24.92 1.12 -21.83
CA MET A 121 -25.26 1.61 -20.50
C MET A 121 -25.16 0.46 -19.49
N THR A 122 -24.37 0.61 -18.44
CA THR A 122 -24.37 -0.35 -17.32
C THR A 122 -25.07 0.22 -16.11
N SER A 123 -25.86 -0.60 -15.42
CA SER A 123 -26.47 -0.22 -14.15
C SER A 123 -26.73 -1.42 -13.23
N ARG A 124 -26.95 -1.12 -11.95
CA ARG A 124 -27.57 -2.05 -10.98
C ARG A 124 -29.09 -2.04 -11.04
N SER A 125 -29.68 -0.99 -11.60
CA SER A 125 -31.13 -0.81 -11.66
C SER A 125 -31.71 -1.38 -12.95
N ASP A 126 -32.87 -2.02 -12.82
CA ASP A 126 -33.69 -2.44 -13.95
C ASP A 126 -34.38 -1.29 -14.69
N GLN A 127 -34.42 -0.08 -14.13
CA GLN A 127 -35.05 1.07 -14.77
C GLN A 127 -34.36 1.43 -16.09
N VAL A 128 -33.04 1.20 -16.22
CA VAL A 128 -32.31 1.48 -17.47
C VAL A 128 -32.75 0.59 -18.64
N LYS A 129 -33.46 -0.52 -18.37
CA LYS A 129 -34.03 -1.37 -19.43
C LYS A 129 -35.03 -0.59 -20.29
N LYS A 130 -35.73 0.39 -19.71
CA LYS A 130 -36.73 1.22 -20.40
C LYS A 130 -36.11 2.22 -21.38
N ILE A 131 -34.85 2.58 -21.14
CA ILE A 131 -34.09 3.58 -21.91
C ILE A 131 -33.40 2.93 -23.13
N GLY A 132 -33.17 1.62 -23.09
CA GLY A 132 -32.51 0.89 -24.17
C GLY A 132 -33.30 0.83 -25.46
N THR A 133 -32.61 0.87 -26.60
CA THR A 133 -33.20 0.63 -27.92
C THR A 133 -33.04 -0.83 -28.36
N SER A 134 -32.41 -1.65 -27.53
CA SER A 134 -32.15 -3.07 -27.79
C SER A 134 -32.47 -3.90 -26.54
N GLN A 135 -32.60 -5.22 -26.72
CA GLN A 135 -32.88 -6.11 -25.60
C GLN A 135 -31.76 -6.05 -24.56
N ALA A 136 -32.11 -5.67 -23.34
CA ALA A 136 -31.17 -5.58 -22.24
C ALA A 136 -30.45 -6.92 -21.97
N LEU A 137 -29.15 -6.83 -21.72
CA LEU A 137 -28.36 -7.96 -21.21
C LEU A 137 -28.45 -7.97 -19.69
N VAL A 138 -29.08 -9.00 -19.15
CA VAL A 138 -29.13 -9.23 -17.70
C VAL A 138 -27.99 -10.15 -17.33
N LEU A 139 -27.05 -9.64 -16.54
CA LEU A 139 -25.99 -10.41 -15.93
C LEU A 139 -26.37 -10.77 -14.50
N ASP A 140 -26.15 -12.03 -14.17
CA ASP A 140 -26.26 -12.52 -12.80
C ASP A 140 -24.96 -13.21 -12.39
N TYR A 141 -24.81 -13.49 -11.10
CA TYR A 141 -23.66 -14.23 -10.60
C TYR A 141 -23.53 -15.58 -11.29
N LEU A 142 -22.29 -16.05 -11.42
CA LEU A 142 -22.05 -17.35 -12.01
C LEU A 142 -22.76 -18.45 -11.20
N PRO A 143 -23.35 -19.46 -11.88
CA PRO A 143 -23.79 -20.68 -11.20
C PRO A 143 -22.67 -21.28 -10.36
N PRO A 144 -22.97 -21.96 -9.24
CA PRO A 144 -21.96 -22.49 -8.32
C PRO A 144 -20.85 -23.29 -9.00
N ASP A 145 -21.19 -24.16 -9.95
CA ASP A 145 -20.20 -24.99 -10.66
C ASP A 145 -19.29 -24.17 -11.58
N ALA A 146 -19.85 -23.18 -12.27
CA ALA A 146 -19.08 -22.26 -13.12
C ALA A 146 -18.19 -21.34 -12.28
N TYR A 147 -18.69 -20.87 -11.13
CA TYR A 147 -17.91 -20.08 -10.20
C TYR A 147 -16.78 -20.89 -9.55
N TRP A 148 -17.06 -22.15 -9.19
CA TRP A 148 -16.05 -23.07 -8.70
C TRP A 148 -14.96 -23.29 -9.76
N TYR A 149 -15.33 -23.60 -11.00
CA TYR A 149 -14.36 -23.74 -12.09
C TYR A 149 -13.50 -22.48 -12.25
N PHE A 150 -14.12 -21.31 -12.26
CA PHE A 150 -13.42 -20.03 -12.30
C PHE A 150 -12.44 -19.86 -11.14
N PHE A 151 -12.87 -20.11 -9.90
CA PHE A 151 -12.02 -20.00 -8.71
C PHE A 151 -10.90 -21.04 -8.69
N LYS A 152 -11.19 -22.27 -9.12
CA LYS A 152 -10.23 -23.38 -9.25
C LYS A 152 -9.12 -23.00 -10.23
N VAL A 153 -9.46 -22.54 -11.42
CA VAL A 153 -8.48 -22.04 -12.40
C VAL A 153 -7.69 -20.89 -11.80
N LEU A 154 -8.34 -19.91 -11.17
CA LEU A 154 -7.68 -18.78 -10.52
C LEU A 154 -6.80 -19.14 -9.32
N THR A 155 -6.99 -20.30 -8.69
CA THR A 155 -6.25 -20.68 -7.47
C THR A 155 -5.13 -21.65 -7.76
N PHE A 156 -5.29 -22.58 -8.70
CA PHE A 156 -4.23 -23.57 -8.95
C PHE A 156 -3.35 -23.22 -10.16
N GLY A 157 -3.86 -22.44 -11.10
CA GLY A 157 -3.09 -22.02 -12.27
C GLY A 157 -2.70 -23.23 -13.11
N SER A 158 -1.40 -23.45 -13.32
CA SER A 158 -0.88 -24.60 -14.07
C SER A 158 -0.75 -25.88 -13.23
N VAL A 159 -0.95 -25.81 -11.90
CA VAL A 159 -0.92 -26.99 -11.03
C VAL A 159 -2.23 -27.76 -11.20
N PHE A 160 -2.15 -29.07 -11.42
CA PHE A 160 -3.36 -29.90 -11.51
C PHE A 160 -3.95 -30.11 -10.11
N PRO A 161 -5.20 -29.67 -9.86
CA PRO A 161 -5.78 -29.77 -8.52
C PRO A 161 -6.00 -31.21 -8.05
N SER A 162 -6.17 -32.13 -9.01
CA SER A 162 -6.28 -33.57 -8.76
C SER A 162 -5.07 -34.16 -8.03
N ASP A 163 -3.91 -33.51 -8.14
CA ASP A 163 -2.67 -33.95 -7.50
C ASP A 163 -2.58 -33.48 -6.04
N GLN A 164 -3.52 -32.63 -5.61
CA GLN A 164 -3.59 -32.02 -4.28
C GLN A 164 -5.05 -32.04 -3.76
N PRO A 165 -5.66 -33.23 -3.57
CA PRO A 165 -7.09 -33.38 -3.30
C PRO A 165 -7.55 -32.65 -2.03
N GLU A 166 -6.67 -32.53 -1.04
CA GLU A 166 -6.95 -31.79 0.18
C GLU A 166 -7.08 -30.28 -0.06
N LEU A 167 -6.15 -29.70 -0.83
CA LEU A 167 -6.17 -28.29 -1.17
C LEU A 167 -7.39 -27.99 -2.04
N GLU A 168 -7.72 -28.88 -2.98
CA GLU A 168 -8.92 -28.74 -3.81
C GLU A 168 -10.20 -28.68 -2.95
N SER A 169 -10.32 -29.55 -1.95
CA SER A 169 -11.44 -29.52 -1.01
C SER A 169 -11.53 -28.19 -0.25
N ILE A 170 -10.41 -27.68 0.27
CA ILE A 170 -10.36 -26.39 0.98
C ILE A 170 -10.76 -25.23 0.05
N ALA A 171 -10.21 -25.19 -1.16
CA ALA A 171 -10.56 -24.15 -2.14
C ALA A 171 -12.04 -24.19 -2.51
N MET A 172 -12.63 -25.38 -2.62
CA MET A 172 -14.06 -25.53 -2.91
C MET A 172 -14.94 -24.96 -1.79
N GLU A 173 -14.56 -25.20 -0.53
CA GLU A 173 -15.26 -24.63 0.63
C GLU A 173 -15.19 -23.11 0.64
N ILE A 174 -14.00 -22.54 0.39
CA ILE A 174 -13.82 -21.09 0.27
C ILE A 174 -14.68 -20.55 -0.88
N ALA A 175 -14.66 -21.17 -2.06
CA ALA A 175 -15.46 -20.75 -3.21
C ALA A 175 -16.96 -20.68 -2.90
N ARG A 176 -17.48 -21.66 -2.15
CA ARG A 176 -18.87 -21.66 -1.70
C ARG A 176 -19.16 -20.48 -0.76
N GLY A 177 -18.26 -20.16 0.16
CA GLY A 177 -18.40 -19.04 1.08
C GLY A 177 -18.26 -17.65 0.43
N LEU A 178 -17.66 -17.55 -0.76
CA LEU A 178 -17.46 -16.28 -1.48
C LEU A 178 -18.70 -15.76 -2.21
N ASP A 179 -19.82 -16.51 -2.22
CA ASP A 179 -21.09 -16.12 -2.84
C ASP A 179 -20.89 -15.52 -4.25
N GLY A 180 -20.15 -16.20 -5.13
CA GLY A 180 -20.08 -15.83 -6.55
C GLY A 180 -19.38 -14.51 -6.89
N THR A 181 -18.71 -13.82 -5.95
CA THR A 181 -18.11 -12.51 -6.25
C THR A 181 -16.77 -12.64 -6.98
N PHE A 182 -16.60 -11.97 -8.12
CA PHE A 182 -15.37 -12.04 -8.92
C PHE A 182 -14.16 -11.39 -8.24
N ILE A 183 -14.39 -10.28 -7.55
CA ILE A 183 -13.32 -9.54 -6.86
C ILE A 183 -12.78 -10.38 -5.70
N SER A 184 -13.65 -10.95 -4.86
CA SER A 184 -13.18 -11.76 -3.73
C SER A 184 -12.57 -13.08 -4.20
N ALA A 185 -13.03 -13.69 -5.28
CA ALA A 185 -12.34 -14.83 -5.91
C ALA A 185 -10.89 -14.48 -6.28
N ASN A 186 -10.67 -13.36 -6.97
CA ASN A 186 -9.31 -12.91 -7.33
C ASN A 186 -8.44 -12.61 -6.10
N MET A 187 -9.02 -12.06 -5.04
CA MET A 187 -8.28 -11.76 -3.82
C MET A 187 -7.86 -13.04 -3.07
N ASN A 188 -8.81 -13.94 -2.82
CA ASN A 188 -8.57 -15.17 -2.05
C ASN A 188 -7.65 -16.13 -2.81
N SER A 189 -7.86 -16.28 -4.12
CA SER A 189 -7.01 -17.14 -4.95
C SER A 189 -5.54 -16.71 -4.94
N ARG A 190 -5.26 -15.40 -4.97
CA ARG A 190 -3.89 -14.87 -4.86
C ARG A 190 -3.25 -15.13 -3.50
N ILE A 191 -4.02 -15.14 -2.41
CA ILE A 191 -3.48 -15.47 -1.09
C ILE A 191 -3.10 -16.94 -1.03
N LEU A 192 -4.03 -17.82 -1.44
CA LEU A 192 -3.83 -19.27 -1.45
C LEU A 192 -2.67 -19.70 -2.36
N ARG A 193 -2.52 -19.08 -3.53
CA ARG A 193 -1.44 -19.35 -4.50
C ARG A 193 -0.04 -19.12 -3.97
N ASN A 194 0.14 -18.31 -2.93
CA ASN A 194 1.48 -17.95 -2.44
C ASN A 194 2.14 -19.10 -1.68
N ASN A 195 1.37 -20.08 -1.20
CA ASN A 195 1.90 -21.17 -0.39
C ASN A 195 1.01 -22.41 -0.48
N PHE A 196 1.47 -23.44 -1.19
CA PHE A 196 0.75 -24.72 -1.37
C PHE A 196 0.96 -25.73 -0.22
N VAL A 197 1.41 -25.28 0.96
CA VAL A 197 1.45 -26.14 2.16
C VAL A 197 0.03 -26.29 2.74
N SER A 198 -0.44 -27.53 2.92
CA SER A 198 -1.81 -27.81 3.40
C SER A 198 -2.15 -27.14 4.73
N GLN A 199 -1.21 -27.10 5.67
CA GLN A 199 -1.41 -26.40 6.94
C GLN A 199 -1.71 -24.90 6.77
N HIS A 200 -1.10 -24.24 5.79
CA HIS A 200 -1.38 -22.84 5.49
C HIS A 200 -2.83 -22.64 5.02
N TRP A 201 -3.32 -23.54 4.17
CA TRP A 201 -4.68 -23.49 3.63
C TRP A 201 -5.74 -23.77 4.71
N ARG A 202 -5.46 -24.72 5.63
CA ARG A 202 -6.35 -24.99 6.77
C ARG A 202 -6.51 -23.78 7.68
N VAL A 203 -5.39 -23.15 8.05
CA VAL A 203 -5.41 -21.93 8.88
C VAL A 203 -6.14 -20.79 8.18
N TYR A 204 -5.94 -20.64 6.87
CA TYR A 204 -6.65 -19.63 6.09
C TYR A 204 -8.16 -19.89 6.04
N LEU A 205 -8.57 -21.14 5.81
CA LEU A 205 -9.97 -21.54 5.81
C LEU A 205 -10.64 -21.28 7.18
N GLU A 206 -9.95 -21.57 8.27
CA GLU A 206 -10.44 -21.28 9.62
C GLU A 206 -10.69 -19.77 9.80
N CYS A 207 -9.69 -18.94 9.48
CA CYS A 207 -9.82 -17.48 9.53
C CYS A 207 -10.95 -16.94 8.64
N PHE A 208 -11.09 -17.51 7.44
CA PHE A 208 -12.15 -17.18 6.50
C PHE A 208 -13.54 -17.48 7.08
N ASN A 209 -13.73 -18.68 7.63
CA ASN A 209 -14.98 -19.10 8.25
C ASN A 209 -15.31 -18.27 9.50
N THR A 210 -14.32 -17.98 10.35
CA THR A 210 -14.49 -17.07 11.49
C THR A 210 -14.95 -15.68 11.05
N ASN A 211 -14.38 -15.14 9.96
CA ASN A 211 -14.80 -13.84 9.44
C ASN A 211 -16.26 -13.83 8.93
N ILE A 212 -16.69 -14.89 8.24
CA ILE A 212 -18.08 -15.03 7.79
C ILE A 212 -19.01 -15.07 9.01
N GLN A 213 -18.74 -15.95 9.98
CA GLN A 213 -19.55 -16.09 11.19
C GLN A 213 -19.65 -14.77 11.96
N HIS A 214 -18.54 -14.04 12.06
CA HIS A 214 -18.52 -12.76 12.74
C HIS A 214 -19.43 -11.71 12.08
N ASN A 215 -19.42 -11.61 10.74
CA ASN A 215 -20.33 -10.71 10.03
C ASN A 215 -21.80 -11.13 10.15
N VAL A 216 -22.07 -12.43 10.14
CA VAL A 216 -23.41 -12.94 10.42
C VAL A 216 -23.85 -12.55 11.83
N SER A 217 -22.96 -12.60 12.82
CA SER A 217 -23.25 -12.16 14.18
C SER A 217 -23.47 -10.64 14.29
N LEU A 218 -22.64 -9.83 13.63
CA LEU A 218 -22.71 -8.36 13.72
C LEU A 218 -23.86 -7.76 12.91
N PHE A 219 -24.11 -8.29 11.71
CA PHE A 219 -24.97 -7.68 10.70
C PHE A 219 -26.10 -8.60 10.23
N GLY A 220 -26.18 -9.84 10.73
CA GLY A 220 -27.22 -10.82 10.39
C GLY A 220 -27.01 -11.54 9.05
N GLU A 221 -25.96 -11.21 8.29
CA GLU A 221 -25.74 -11.73 6.93
C GLU A 221 -24.24 -11.96 6.64
N SER A 222 -23.94 -12.83 5.66
CA SER A 222 -22.59 -13.04 5.12
C SER A 222 -21.98 -11.71 4.62
N PRO A 223 -20.66 -11.47 4.81
CA PRO A 223 -20.00 -10.24 4.37
C PRO A 223 -20.15 -10.02 2.86
N TYR A 224 -20.19 -11.11 2.10
CA TYR A 224 -20.34 -11.05 0.65
C TYR A 224 -21.75 -10.59 0.26
N ASN A 225 -22.80 -11.11 0.91
CA ASN A 225 -24.18 -10.65 0.72
C ASN A 225 -24.40 -9.20 1.17
N LEU A 226 -23.82 -8.78 2.30
CA LEU A 226 -23.84 -7.37 2.73
C LEU A 226 -23.30 -6.46 1.63
N THR A 227 -22.24 -6.89 0.96
CA THR A 227 -21.62 -6.08 -0.10
C THR A 227 -22.48 -5.97 -1.35
N ARG A 228 -23.19 -7.05 -1.71
CA ARG A 228 -24.18 -7.01 -2.80
C ARG A 228 -25.25 -5.95 -2.53
N LYS A 229 -25.66 -5.82 -1.26
CA LYS A 229 -26.64 -4.84 -0.78
C LYS A 229 -26.06 -3.45 -0.49
N SER A 230 -24.76 -3.24 -0.76
CA SER A 230 -24.03 -2.00 -0.41
C SER A 230 -24.16 -1.63 1.08
N LYS A 231 -24.25 -2.65 1.93
CA LYS A 231 -24.26 -2.52 3.38
C LYS A 231 -22.84 -2.65 3.94
N PRO A 232 -22.58 -2.06 5.12
CA PRO A 232 -21.32 -2.25 5.80
C PRO A 232 -21.00 -3.74 6.03
N ARG A 233 -19.72 -4.10 5.90
CA ARG A 233 -19.18 -5.42 6.30
C ARG A 233 -17.87 -5.24 7.07
N ALA A 234 -17.58 -6.15 7.99
CA ALA A 234 -16.38 -6.16 8.81
C ALA A 234 -15.37 -7.21 8.33
N TYR A 235 -14.08 -6.89 8.35
CA TYR A 235 -13.02 -7.88 8.19
C TYR A 235 -12.22 -8.00 9.48
N HIS A 236 -12.05 -9.21 9.98
CA HIS A 236 -11.21 -9.47 11.14
C HIS A 236 -9.74 -9.40 10.72
N ILE A 237 -8.94 -8.57 11.38
CA ILE A 237 -7.55 -8.27 11.06
C ILE A 237 -6.70 -8.52 12.32
N LYS A 238 -6.26 -9.76 12.54
CA LYS A 238 -5.54 -10.17 13.77
C LYS A 238 -6.39 -9.97 15.05
N ASN A 239 -5.88 -10.55 16.14
CA ASN A 239 -6.45 -10.83 17.46
C ASN A 239 -7.50 -9.91 18.13
N ASP A 240 -7.96 -8.78 17.57
CA ASP A 240 -9.12 -7.99 18.03
C ASP A 240 -9.58 -6.87 17.04
N TRP A 241 -9.01 -6.77 15.83
CA TRP A 241 -9.25 -5.59 14.97
C TRP A 241 -10.23 -5.89 13.86
N PHE A 242 -11.06 -4.89 13.52
CA PHE A 242 -12.04 -5.01 12.45
C PHE A 242 -11.98 -3.81 11.51
N ALA A 243 -11.89 -4.04 10.20
CA ALA A 243 -12.10 -2.99 9.20
C ALA A 243 -13.53 -3.06 8.67
N VAL A 244 -14.29 -1.96 8.80
CA VAL A 244 -15.66 -1.86 8.29
C VAL A 244 -15.68 -1.06 7.00
N PHE A 245 -16.13 -1.68 5.91
CA PHE A 245 -16.23 -1.02 4.60
C PHE A 245 -17.66 -0.63 4.33
N SER A 246 -17.94 0.67 4.16
CA SER A 246 -19.30 1.19 3.88
C SER A 246 -19.45 1.84 2.50
N LYS A 247 -18.35 2.19 1.82
CA LYS A 247 -18.36 2.85 0.50
C LYS A 247 -17.21 2.34 -0.38
N HIS A 248 -17.42 2.41 -1.70
CA HIS A 248 -16.40 2.11 -2.71
C HIS A 248 -16.45 3.18 -3.79
N ARG A 249 -15.28 3.55 -4.33
CA ARG A 249 -15.14 4.48 -5.46
C ARG A 249 -14.29 3.82 -6.55
N THR A 250 -14.63 4.06 -7.81
CA THR A 250 -13.79 3.72 -8.98
C THR A 250 -12.87 4.90 -9.30
N CYS A 251 -11.58 4.65 -9.52
CA CYS A 251 -10.62 5.65 -10.01
C CYS A 251 -10.33 5.38 -11.49
N PRO A 252 -10.78 6.25 -12.42
CA PRO A 252 -10.58 6.07 -13.85
C PRO A 252 -9.14 6.33 -14.31
N ASP A 253 -8.44 7.27 -13.67
CA ASP A 253 -7.04 7.58 -13.94
C ASP A 253 -6.12 6.89 -12.93
N GLY A 254 -4.97 6.41 -13.39
CA GLY A 254 -3.94 5.80 -12.54
C GLY A 254 -3.30 6.75 -11.51
N GLN A 255 -3.74 8.00 -11.46
CA GLN A 255 -3.39 8.97 -10.42
C GLN A 255 -4.35 8.81 -9.23
N ASN A 256 -3.81 8.80 -8.01
CA ASN A 256 -4.54 8.57 -6.74
C ASN A 256 -5.01 7.14 -6.45
N ILE A 257 -4.44 6.11 -7.10
CA ILE A 257 -4.63 4.72 -6.64
C ILE A 257 -4.03 4.57 -5.24
N PRO A 258 -4.79 4.12 -4.22
CA PRO A 258 -4.23 3.86 -2.90
C PRO A 258 -3.06 2.89 -2.98
N ARG A 259 -1.92 3.26 -2.38
CA ARG A 259 -0.72 2.40 -2.31
C ARG A 259 -0.99 1.09 -1.58
N ILE A 260 -1.91 1.15 -0.60
CA ILE A 260 -2.36 0.00 0.19
C ILE A 260 -3.48 -0.74 -0.55
N LYS A 261 -3.28 -2.04 -0.79
CA LYS A 261 -4.31 -2.91 -1.37
C LYS A 261 -5.07 -3.61 -0.24
N VAL A 262 -6.34 -3.92 -0.48
CA VAL A 262 -7.16 -4.70 0.49
C VAL A 262 -6.50 -6.05 0.84
N ARG A 263 -5.76 -6.66 -0.08
CA ARG A 263 -4.96 -7.86 0.21
C ARG A 263 -3.93 -7.63 1.32
N ASP A 264 -3.27 -6.48 1.32
CA ASP A 264 -2.23 -6.16 2.30
C ASP A 264 -2.87 -6.00 3.69
N VAL A 265 -4.12 -5.49 3.75
CA VAL A 265 -4.96 -5.43 4.95
C VAL A 265 -5.30 -6.83 5.46
N LEU A 266 -5.82 -7.69 4.59
CA LEU A 266 -6.34 -9.01 4.96
C LEU A 266 -5.24 -10.03 5.28
N SER A 267 -4.08 -9.91 4.64
CA SER A 267 -2.91 -10.75 4.95
C SER A 267 -2.18 -10.29 6.21
N GLY A 268 -2.59 -9.16 6.81
CA GLY A 268 -1.90 -8.60 7.97
C GLY A 268 -0.47 -8.14 7.67
N ASN A 269 -0.14 -7.99 6.38
CA ASN A 269 1.13 -7.49 5.85
C ASN A 269 1.20 -5.97 5.86
N ILE A 270 0.07 -5.29 6.10
CA ILE A 270 0.08 -3.91 6.57
C ILE A 270 0.65 -3.91 7.98
N LYS A 271 1.87 -3.39 8.10
CA LYS A 271 2.31 -2.76 9.34
C LYS A 271 1.38 -1.57 9.56
N HIS A 272 0.92 -1.38 10.79
CA HIS A 272 0.23 -0.15 11.15
C HIS A 272 1.25 1.00 10.94
N GLU A 273 1.28 1.53 9.74
CA GLU A 273 1.95 2.77 9.40
C GLU A 273 0.89 3.85 9.55
N ASP A 274 1.11 4.73 10.52
CA ASP A 274 0.46 6.02 10.54
C ASP A 274 0.62 6.67 9.15
N ASN A 275 -0.50 6.89 8.47
CA ASN A 275 -0.70 7.55 7.17
C ASN A 275 -0.47 6.73 5.89
N THR A 276 -1.58 6.35 5.24
CA THR A 276 -1.72 6.69 3.82
C THR A 276 -1.91 8.20 3.71
N ASN A 277 -0.89 8.89 3.18
CA ASN A 277 -0.91 10.23 2.60
C ASN A 277 -2.08 11.13 3.05
N ILE A 278 -1.91 11.76 4.22
CA ILE A 278 -2.51 13.07 4.47
C ILE A 278 -1.52 14.06 3.87
N GLU A 279 -1.73 14.40 2.60
CA GLU A 279 -0.90 15.38 1.90
C GLU A 279 -0.82 16.68 2.72
N ASN A 280 0.40 17.17 2.94
CA ASN A 280 0.70 18.54 3.34
C ASN A 280 -0.02 19.06 4.60
N LEU A 281 0.54 18.78 5.77
CA LEU A 281 0.18 19.39 7.08
C LEU A 281 0.46 20.91 7.18
N CYS A 282 0.44 21.65 6.07
CA CYS A 282 0.46 23.12 6.06
C CYS A 282 -0.68 23.79 5.27
N ASN A 283 -1.66 23.07 4.71
CA ASN A 283 -2.87 23.72 4.16
C ASN A 283 -4.15 22.96 4.55
N LEU A 284 -4.61 23.22 5.77
CA LEU A 284 -5.89 22.73 6.29
C LEU A 284 -7.08 23.40 5.58
N LYS A 285 -7.65 22.72 4.60
CA LYS A 285 -9.11 22.64 4.40
C LYS A 285 -9.45 21.18 4.12
N ASP A 286 -10.38 20.65 4.90
CA ASP A 286 -11.05 19.35 4.71
C ASP A 286 -10.33 18.07 5.18
N VAL A 287 -10.08 17.99 6.49
CA VAL A 287 -10.02 16.69 7.19
C VAL A 287 -11.19 16.63 8.17
N SER A 288 -12.14 15.71 7.94
CA SER A 288 -13.18 15.36 8.92
C SER A 288 -12.92 13.95 9.47
N VAL A 289 -12.64 13.88 10.77
CA VAL A 289 -12.55 12.62 11.53
C VAL A 289 -13.92 12.40 12.16
N THR A 290 -14.69 11.41 11.69
CA THR A 290 -15.96 11.03 12.33
C THR A 290 -15.70 9.86 13.28
N VAL A 291 -15.43 10.16 14.55
CA VAL A 291 -15.37 9.15 15.61
C VAL A 291 -16.80 8.81 16.03
N ALA A 292 -17.19 7.53 15.98
CA ALA A 292 -18.45 7.08 16.55
C ALA A 292 -18.47 7.43 18.05
N LYS A 293 -19.54 8.09 18.52
CA LYS A 293 -19.68 8.44 19.94
C LYS A 293 -19.50 7.17 20.80
N ASN A 294 -18.46 7.19 21.65
CA ASN A 294 -18.14 6.27 22.76
C ASN A 294 -17.00 5.26 22.57
N GLU A 295 -16.23 5.26 21.49
CA GLU A 295 -15.06 4.37 21.38
C GLU A 295 -13.76 4.99 21.92
N ARG A 296 -12.93 4.19 22.60
CA ARG A 296 -11.59 4.59 23.10
C ARG A 296 -10.55 4.31 22.02
N VAL A 297 -9.75 5.31 21.68
CA VAL A 297 -8.72 5.22 20.64
C VAL A 297 -7.33 5.40 21.25
N LEU A 298 -6.34 4.63 20.80
CA LEU A 298 -4.93 4.91 21.05
C LEU A 298 -4.33 5.54 19.78
N VAL A 299 -3.78 6.75 19.91
CA VAL A 299 -3.11 7.47 18.82
C VAL A 299 -1.63 7.55 19.15
N ILE A 300 -0.76 7.21 18.19
CA ILE A 300 0.70 7.34 18.33
C ILE A 300 1.15 8.41 17.32
N ILE A 301 1.95 9.37 17.76
CA ILE A 301 2.50 10.44 16.91
C ILE A 301 4.01 10.45 17.07
N GLU A 302 4.73 10.15 15.99
CA GLU A 302 6.19 10.29 15.95
C GLU A 302 6.60 11.63 15.33
N LEU A 303 7.26 12.47 16.14
CA LEU A 303 7.73 13.78 15.73
C LEU A 303 9.16 13.70 15.19
N SER A 304 9.30 13.82 13.86
CA SER A 304 10.58 13.79 13.17
C SER A 304 11.42 15.06 13.34
N GLY A 305 10.82 16.16 13.80
CA GLY A 305 11.47 17.47 13.98
C GLY A 305 11.02 18.22 15.24
N GLU A 306 11.51 19.45 15.41
CA GLU A 306 11.05 20.31 16.49
C GLU A 306 9.61 20.78 16.21
N VAL A 307 8.72 20.49 17.15
CA VAL A 307 7.38 21.05 17.20
C VAL A 307 7.33 21.99 18.40
N ASP A 308 6.73 23.16 18.24
CA ASP A 308 6.51 24.08 19.35
C ASP A 308 5.17 23.81 20.05
N GLU A 309 5.05 24.33 21.27
CA GLU A 309 3.88 24.11 22.11
C GLU A 309 2.60 24.73 21.53
N VAL A 310 2.71 25.79 20.72
CA VAL A 310 1.58 26.49 20.11
C VAL A 310 0.99 25.65 18.99
N ALA A 311 1.85 25.11 18.12
CA ALA A 311 1.49 24.19 17.05
C ALA A 311 0.86 22.91 17.62
N TRP A 312 1.44 22.37 18.69
CA TRP A 312 0.88 21.22 19.40
C TRP A 312 -0.51 21.51 19.98
N LYS A 313 -0.67 22.61 20.74
CA LYS A 313 -1.94 23.01 21.35
C LYS A 313 -3.04 23.20 20.29
N ARG A 314 -2.71 23.79 19.15
CA ARG A 314 -3.63 23.94 18.03
C ARG A 314 -4.09 22.58 17.50
N LEU A 315 -3.16 21.65 17.24
CA LEU A 315 -3.47 20.30 16.77
C LEU A 315 -4.34 19.54 17.78
N TYR A 316 -3.96 19.54 19.05
CA TYR A 316 -4.71 18.87 20.11
C TYR A 316 -6.12 19.47 20.28
N SER A 317 -6.27 20.79 20.15
CA SER A 317 -7.59 21.44 20.27
C SER A 317 -8.50 21.13 19.07
N SER A 318 -7.91 21.00 17.88
CA SER A 318 -8.65 20.67 16.65
C SER A 318 -9.07 19.21 16.56
N TYR A 319 -8.33 18.27 17.14
CA TYR A 319 -8.59 16.83 16.94
C TYR A 319 -8.80 16.06 18.24
N GLY A 320 -8.18 16.47 19.35
CA GLY A 320 -8.29 15.83 20.66
C GLY A 320 -9.68 15.91 21.27
N VAL A 321 -10.46 16.95 20.95
CA VAL A 321 -11.85 17.13 21.43
C VAL A 321 -12.80 16.06 20.86
N TYR A 322 -12.45 15.47 19.72
CA TYR A 322 -13.24 14.41 19.07
C TYR A 322 -12.84 13.00 19.53
N LEU A 323 -11.80 12.86 20.37
CA LEU A 323 -11.42 11.56 20.92
C LEU A 323 -12.41 11.14 22.02
N GLY A 324 -12.93 9.92 21.92
CA GLY A 324 -13.86 9.38 22.91
C GLY A 324 -13.22 9.28 24.31
N ARG A 325 -14.05 9.40 25.36
CA ARG A 325 -13.58 9.30 26.76
C ARG A 325 -12.79 8.01 26.99
N GLY A 326 -11.57 8.13 27.49
CA GLY A 326 -10.67 7.00 27.75
C GLY A 326 -9.65 6.73 26.63
N SER A 327 -9.70 7.50 25.54
CA SER A 327 -8.66 7.51 24.50
C SER A 327 -7.31 7.97 25.05
N LYS A 328 -6.22 7.50 24.45
CA LYS A 328 -4.84 7.79 24.81
C LYS A 328 -4.06 8.29 23.60
N LEU A 329 -3.13 9.18 23.84
CA LEU A 329 -2.26 9.77 22.83
C LEU A 329 -0.82 9.60 23.31
N ILE A 330 -0.02 8.87 22.55
CA ILE A 330 1.42 8.68 22.78
C ILE A 330 2.14 9.53 21.76
N ILE A 331 3.08 10.35 22.23
CA ILE A 331 3.92 11.17 21.38
C ILE A 331 5.35 10.71 21.60
N THR A 332 6.03 10.32 20.52
CA THR A 332 7.46 10.06 20.53
C THR A 332 8.16 11.23 19.85
N SER A 333 9.24 11.73 20.45
CA SER A 333 10.00 12.85 19.89
C SER A 333 11.46 12.75 20.31
N ARG A 334 12.33 13.30 19.47
CA ARG A 334 13.74 13.51 19.78
C ARG A 334 14.00 14.78 20.61
N SER A 335 12.99 15.65 20.76
CA SER A 335 13.11 16.92 21.48
C SER A 335 12.52 16.84 22.88
N ASN A 336 13.27 17.33 23.88
CA ASN A 336 12.79 17.45 25.26
C ASN A 336 11.60 18.42 25.39
N LYS A 337 11.33 19.26 24.37
CA LYS A 337 10.14 20.11 24.34
C LYS A 337 8.83 19.29 24.37
N ALA A 338 8.86 18.05 23.87
CA ALA A 338 7.72 17.15 23.92
C ALA A 338 7.26 16.79 25.35
N ASN A 339 8.12 17.00 26.36
CA ASN A 339 7.75 16.86 27.76
C ASN A 339 6.57 17.76 28.15
N ASN A 340 6.38 18.88 27.44
CA ASN A 340 5.32 19.84 27.71
C ASN A 340 4.00 19.51 26.96
N PHE A 341 3.96 18.46 26.15
CA PHE A 341 2.80 18.14 25.30
C PHE A 341 1.79 17.20 25.97
N GLY A 342 2.27 16.37 26.90
CA GLY A 342 1.50 15.30 27.53
C GLY A 342 0.69 15.75 28.74
N THR A 343 -0.33 14.96 29.07
CA THR A 343 -1.09 15.05 30.33
C THR A 343 -0.50 14.16 31.43
N THR A 344 0.56 13.41 31.12
CA THR A 344 1.31 12.53 32.03
C THR A 344 2.80 12.82 31.91
N GLN A 345 3.58 12.38 32.90
CA GLN A 345 5.04 12.48 32.85
C GLN A 345 5.57 11.76 31.60
N ALA A 346 6.46 12.43 30.86
CA ALA A 346 7.09 11.84 29.69
C ALA A 346 8.03 10.69 30.07
N LEU A 347 7.97 9.61 29.28
CA LEU A 347 8.94 8.53 29.38
C LEU A 347 10.20 8.93 28.62
N VAL A 348 11.24 9.31 29.36
CA VAL A 348 12.55 9.65 28.78
C VAL A 348 13.33 8.36 28.57
N LEU A 349 13.43 7.94 27.30
CA LEU A 349 14.27 6.82 26.91
C LEU A 349 15.72 7.27 26.80
N ASN A 350 16.52 6.90 27.80
CA ASN A 350 17.96 7.10 27.79
C ASN A 350 18.67 5.93 27.10
N PHE A 351 19.90 6.17 26.64
CA PHE A 351 20.78 5.09 26.23
C PHE A 351 20.99 4.09 27.36
N LEU A 352 21.24 2.83 27.01
CA LEU A 352 21.60 1.82 28.01
C LEU A 352 22.84 2.28 28.79
N PRO A 353 22.87 2.06 30.12
CA PRO A 353 24.09 2.22 30.91
C PRO A 353 25.25 1.44 30.28
N PRO A 354 26.51 1.91 30.41
CA PRO A 354 27.67 1.29 29.77
C PRO A 354 27.77 -0.22 29.98
N GLU A 355 27.47 -0.70 31.19
CA GLU A 355 27.53 -2.11 31.56
C GLU A 355 26.44 -2.93 30.85
N ALA A 356 25.22 -2.41 30.79
CA ALA A 356 24.10 -3.05 30.10
C ALA A 356 24.31 -3.07 28.58
N TYR A 357 24.85 -1.98 28.03
CA TYR A 357 25.19 -1.92 26.61
C TYR A 357 26.33 -2.88 26.26
N LEU A 358 27.36 -2.97 27.11
CA LEU A 358 28.45 -3.93 26.93
C LEU A 358 27.95 -5.37 26.98
N TYR A 359 27.06 -5.69 27.91
CA TYR A 359 26.43 -7.02 27.98
C TYR A 359 25.64 -7.33 26.70
N PHE A 360 24.80 -6.39 26.25
CA PHE A 360 24.07 -6.50 24.99
C PHE A 360 25.04 -6.74 23.81
N PHE A 361 26.10 -5.96 23.71
CA PHE A 361 27.06 -6.06 22.63
C PHE A 361 27.82 -7.39 22.64
N LYS A 362 28.20 -7.90 23.82
CA LYS A 362 28.86 -9.22 23.95
C LYS A 362 27.98 -10.34 23.43
N ILE A 363 26.69 -10.37 23.80
CA ILE A 363 25.75 -11.37 23.26
C ILE A 363 25.71 -11.28 21.72
N LEU A 364 25.68 -10.06 21.20
CA LEU A 364 25.53 -9.82 19.78
C LEU A 364 26.76 -10.23 18.97
N ILE A 365 27.97 -9.88 19.43
CA ILE A 365 29.23 -10.12 18.69
C ILE A 365 29.77 -11.55 18.86
N PHE A 366 29.59 -12.18 20.03
CA PHE A 366 30.02 -13.56 20.27
C PHE A 366 28.95 -14.59 19.88
N GLY A 367 27.68 -14.20 19.75
CA GLY A 367 26.59 -15.10 19.39
C GLY A 367 26.40 -16.20 20.44
N SER A 368 26.58 -17.45 20.03
CA SER A 368 26.47 -18.62 20.92
C SER A 368 27.77 -18.97 21.66
N THR A 369 28.86 -18.26 21.40
CA THR A 369 30.17 -18.48 22.05
C THR A 369 30.25 -17.69 23.35
N TYR A 370 30.88 -18.26 24.39
CA TYR A 370 31.08 -17.54 25.64
C TYR A 370 32.29 -16.58 25.51
N PRO A 371 32.13 -15.27 25.84
CA PRO A 371 33.24 -14.33 25.77
C PRO A 371 34.45 -14.71 26.64
N SER A 372 34.19 -15.38 27.78
CA SER A 372 35.22 -15.85 28.71
C SER A 372 36.20 -16.85 28.09
N ASP A 373 35.81 -17.54 27.02
CA ASP A 373 36.66 -18.51 26.33
C ASP A 373 37.69 -17.80 25.42
N HIS A 374 37.50 -16.49 25.18
CA HIS A 374 38.34 -15.66 24.31
C HIS A 374 38.69 -14.32 24.98
N PRO A 375 39.49 -14.29 26.06
CA PRO A 375 39.72 -13.10 26.87
C PRO A 375 40.32 -11.91 26.09
N GLU A 376 41.14 -12.18 25.07
CA GLU A 376 41.69 -11.13 24.21
C GLU A 376 40.61 -10.49 23.32
N LEU A 377 39.75 -11.29 22.69
CA LEU A 377 38.61 -10.80 21.91
C LEU A 377 37.60 -10.08 22.80
N GLU A 378 37.40 -10.55 24.03
CA GLU A 378 36.53 -9.91 25.00
C GLU A 378 37.03 -8.50 25.34
N SER A 379 38.34 -8.34 25.53
CA SER A 379 38.97 -7.03 25.74
C SER A 379 38.76 -6.10 24.53
N ILE A 380 38.94 -6.61 23.30
CA ILE A 380 38.73 -5.80 22.08
C ILE A 380 37.25 -5.41 21.95
N ALA A 381 36.32 -6.32 22.23
CA ALA A 381 34.89 -6.03 22.23
C ALA A 381 34.51 -4.94 23.25
N MET A 382 35.17 -4.88 24.41
CA MET A 382 34.95 -3.80 25.37
C MET A 382 35.35 -2.43 24.80
N GLU A 383 36.49 -2.35 24.10
CA GLU A 383 36.91 -1.10 23.46
C GLU A 383 35.98 -0.68 22.33
N ILE A 384 35.56 -1.63 21.49
CA ILE A 384 34.58 -1.39 20.43
C ILE A 384 33.26 -0.88 21.03
N ALA A 385 32.73 -1.51 22.08
CA ALA A 385 31.50 -1.09 22.73
C ALA A 385 31.59 0.34 23.27
N ARG A 386 32.73 0.72 23.87
CA ARG A 386 32.95 2.11 24.33
C ARG A 386 32.94 3.08 23.16
N ALA A 387 33.61 2.73 22.06
CA ALA A 387 33.68 3.56 20.86
C ALA A 387 32.31 3.75 20.17
N LEU A 388 31.43 2.74 20.21
CA LEU A 388 30.07 2.79 19.65
C LEU A 388 29.10 3.65 20.48
N ARG A 389 29.47 4.05 21.70
CA ARG A 389 28.74 4.99 22.58
C ARG A 389 27.23 4.71 22.71
N GLY A 390 26.83 3.45 22.77
CA GLY A 390 25.43 3.06 22.95
C GLY A 390 24.61 2.95 21.67
N SER A 391 25.22 3.03 20.48
CA SER A 391 24.51 2.85 19.21
C SER A 391 24.11 1.39 18.99
N PHE A 392 22.80 1.12 18.92
CA PHE A 392 22.29 -0.23 18.62
C PHE A 392 22.52 -0.63 17.16
N ILE A 393 22.40 0.32 16.23
CA ILE A 393 22.56 0.06 14.79
C ILE A 393 24.01 -0.34 14.50
N ASP A 394 24.97 0.46 14.96
CA ASP A 394 26.39 0.21 14.69
C ASP A 394 26.92 -1.00 15.45
N ALA A 395 26.34 -1.33 16.61
CA ALA A 395 26.59 -2.61 17.28
C ALA A 395 26.22 -3.80 16.41
N ASN A 396 25.05 -3.78 15.76
CA ASN A 396 24.62 -4.85 14.85
C ASN A 396 25.48 -4.92 13.58
N ILE A 397 25.88 -3.77 13.02
CA ILE A 397 26.77 -3.76 11.85
C ILE A 397 28.13 -4.35 12.22
N THR A 398 28.70 -3.91 13.34
CA THR A 398 30.02 -4.36 13.82
C THR A 398 30.02 -5.84 14.15
N SER A 399 28.96 -6.35 14.81
CA SER A 399 28.83 -7.78 15.07
C SER A 399 28.75 -8.58 13.76
N CYS A 400 27.94 -8.15 12.78
CA CYS A 400 27.85 -8.83 11.49
C CYS A 400 29.19 -8.90 10.72
N ILE A 401 30.07 -7.92 10.92
CA ILE A 401 31.41 -7.89 10.30
C ILE A 401 32.33 -8.89 11.01
N LEU A 402 32.33 -8.90 12.35
CA LEU A 402 33.34 -9.60 13.16
C LEU A 402 32.95 -11.02 13.56
N GLN A 403 31.66 -11.33 13.68
CA GLN A 403 31.14 -12.60 14.24
C GLN A 403 31.56 -13.87 13.47
N ASN A 404 32.01 -13.74 12.23
CA ASN A 404 32.47 -14.89 11.41
C ASN A 404 33.99 -15.09 11.42
N ASN A 405 34.75 -14.27 12.15
CA ASN A 405 36.20 -14.38 12.20
C ASN A 405 36.72 -14.08 13.62
N PHE A 406 37.05 -15.12 14.38
CA PHE A 406 37.53 -15.03 15.77
C PHE A 406 39.05 -14.83 15.88
N ASP A 407 39.68 -14.25 14.86
CA ASP A 407 41.07 -13.83 14.89
C ASP A 407 41.21 -12.46 15.59
N SER A 408 42.05 -12.39 16.62
CA SER A 408 42.23 -11.15 17.41
C SER A 408 42.90 -10.03 16.62
N HIS A 409 43.78 -10.36 15.69
CA HIS A 409 44.41 -9.39 14.79
C HIS A 409 43.37 -8.77 13.85
N TYR A 410 42.43 -9.57 13.32
CA TYR A 410 41.32 -9.06 12.50
C TYR A 410 40.44 -8.07 13.27
N TRP A 411 40.09 -8.37 14.53
CA TRP A 411 39.30 -7.47 15.38
C TRP A 411 40.05 -6.19 15.72
N TRP A 412 41.36 -6.28 15.94
CA TRP A 412 42.23 -5.13 16.18
C TRP A 412 42.29 -4.18 14.98
N ILE A 413 42.44 -4.72 13.77
CA ILE A 413 42.41 -3.92 12.53
C ILE A 413 41.08 -3.18 12.41
N HIS A 414 39.96 -3.87 12.64
CA HIS A 414 38.64 -3.24 12.58
C HIS A 414 38.50 -2.11 13.61
N LEU A 415 38.92 -2.32 14.86
CA LEU A 415 38.91 -1.28 15.90
C LEU A 415 39.80 -0.09 15.52
N ALA A 416 40.98 -0.33 14.94
CA ALA A 416 41.89 0.73 14.50
C ALA A 416 41.27 1.58 13.37
N ASP A 417 40.70 0.93 12.35
CA ASP A 417 40.01 1.60 11.23
C ASP A 417 38.80 2.39 11.71
N PHE A 418 38.02 1.80 12.63
CA PHE A 418 36.87 2.46 13.23
C PHE A 418 37.26 3.70 14.05
N ASN A 419 38.33 3.63 14.83
CA ASN A 419 38.86 4.78 15.56
C ASN A 419 39.40 5.87 14.62
N LYS A 420 40.07 5.48 13.52
CA LYS A 420 40.51 6.42 12.48
C LYS A 420 39.31 7.16 11.87
N HIS A 421 38.21 6.45 11.60
CA HIS A 421 36.97 7.05 11.12
C HIS A 421 36.37 8.05 12.12
N ILE A 422 36.36 7.72 13.41
CA ILE A 422 35.89 8.63 14.48
C ILE A 422 36.76 9.90 14.50
N GLN A 423 38.08 9.76 14.53
CA GLN A 423 39.00 10.91 14.59
C GLN A 423 38.89 11.83 13.37
N ARG A 424 38.64 11.24 12.20
CA ARG A 424 38.40 12.00 10.98
C ARG A 424 37.14 12.85 11.08
N ASN A 425 36.02 12.28 11.53
CA ASN A 425 34.78 13.03 11.73
C ASN A 425 34.94 14.15 12.78
N VAL A 426 35.70 13.88 13.85
CA VAL A 426 36.05 14.92 14.83
C VAL A 426 36.86 16.05 14.17
N SER A 427 37.78 15.73 13.26
CA SER A 427 38.57 16.73 12.56
C SER A 427 37.76 17.53 11.54
N LEU A 428 36.83 16.89 10.82
CA LEU A 428 36.01 17.53 9.78
C LEU A 428 34.84 18.34 10.35
N PHE A 429 34.20 17.84 11.42
CA PHE A 429 32.95 18.38 11.94
C PHE A 429 33.04 18.84 13.40
N ALA A 430 34.25 18.84 13.99
CA ALA A 430 34.51 19.20 15.40
C ALA A 430 33.68 18.39 16.42
N ALA A 431 33.18 17.22 16.05
CA ALA A 431 32.32 16.39 16.90
C ALA A 431 32.45 14.90 16.56
N ASN A 432 32.16 14.06 17.55
CA ASN A 432 32.10 12.61 17.35
C ASN A 432 30.93 12.24 16.42
N PRO A 433 31.10 11.29 15.48
CA PRO A 433 30.06 10.93 14.51
C PRO A 433 28.76 10.46 15.16
N PHE A 434 28.80 9.78 16.31
CA PHE A 434 27.58 9.38 17.02
C PHE A 434 26.81 10.57 17.60
N ASP A 435 27.49 11.65 17.98
CA ASP A 435 26.83 12.88 18.42
C ASP A 435 26.24 13.67 17.25
N LEU A 436 26.89 13.61 16.08
CA LEU A 436 26.38 14.20 14.84
C LEU A 436 25.10 13.50 14.39
N ILE A 437 25.10 12.16 14.31
CA ILE A 437 23.91 11.36 13.97
C ILE A 437 22.74 11.66 14.92
N ARG A 438 23.00 11.74 16.23
CA ARG A 438 21.97 12.11 17.24
C ARG A 438 21.32 13.46 16.96
N LYS A 439 22.09 14.41 16.43
CA LYS A 439 21.62 15.76 16.05
C LYS A 439 21.09 15.82 14.61
N GLY A 440 21.02 14.70 13.90
CA GLY A 440 20.64 14.65 12.48
C GLY A 440 21.61 15.43 11.60
N LYS A 441 22.90 15.44 11.96
CA LYS A 441 23.97 16.10 11.21
C LYS A 441 24.73 15.07 10.38
N PRO A 442 25.31 15.49 9.24
CA PRO A 442 26.02 14.58 8.36
C PRO A 442 27.30 14.04 9.01
N ILE A 443 27.72 12.86 8.57
CA ILE A 443 29.02 12.26 8.91
C ILE A 443 29.76 11.83 7.64
N SER A 444 31.08 11.74 7.71
CA SER A 444 31.96 11.39 6.60
C SER A 444 32.61 10.04 6.83
N TYR A 445 32.47 9.12 5.87
CA TYR A 445 33.11 7.82 5.87
C TYR A 445 34.13 7.74 4.72
N GLN A 446 35.37 7.33 5.00
CA GLN A 446 36.43 7.23 3.97
C GLN A 446 36.42 5.83 3.36
N ILE A 447 36.22 5.73 2.04
CA ILE A 447 36.22 4.45 1.32
C ILE A 447 37.52 4.22 0.55
N SER A 448 38.17 5.27 0.04
CA SER A 448 39.49 5.22 -0.61
C SER A 448 40.38 6.36 -0.13
N ASP A 449 41.64 6.43 -0.58
CA ASP A 449 42.57 7.48 -0.14
C ASP A 449 42.05 8.90 -0.44
N ASP A 450 41.24 9.05 -1.50
CA ASP A 450 40.72 10.33 -1.98
C ASP A 450 39.18 10.42 -2.02
N GLU A 451 38.40 9.39 -1.64
CA GLU A 451 36.93 9.43 -1.69
C GLU A 451 36.27 9.29 -0.32
N PHE A 452 35.36 10.23 -0.07
CA PHE A 452 34.51 10.25 1.12
C PHE A 452 33.05 10.04 0.75
N VAL A 453 32.34 9.43 1.68
CA VAL A 453 30.91 9.23 1.66
C VAL A 453 30.30 10.08 2.74
N ILE A 454 29.49 11.06 2.37
CA ILE A 454 28.75 11.87 3.31
C ILE A 454 27.36 11.27 3.49
N LEU A 455 27.04 10.93 4.72
CA LEU A 455 25.73 10.42 5.10
C LEU A 455 24.86 11.58 5.55
N ASP A 456 23.95 12.03 4.69
CA ASP A 456 23.14 13.22 4.92
C ASP A 456 21.91 12.91 5.79
N LYS A 457 21.22 11.79 5.53
CA LYS A 457 19.92 11.50 6.17
C LYS A 457 19.72 10.02 6.45
N HIS A 458 19.46 9.69 7.72
CA HIS A 458 18.87 8.42 8.14
C HIS A 458 17.35 8.53 8.14
N ARG A 459 16.66 7.58 7.51
CA ARG A 459 15.20 7.50 7.52
C ARG A 459 14.73 6.06 7.62
N GLU A 460 13.54 5.86 8.13
CA GLU A 460 12.85 4.59 8.02
C GLU A 460 12.39 4.37 6.57
N CYS A 461 12.58 3.17 6.04
CA CYS A 461 12.04 2.77 4.75
C CYS A 461 10.64 2.16 4.97
N PRO A 462 9.59 2.77 4.41
CA PRO A 462 8.20 2.35 4.65
C PRO A 462 7.81 1.06 3.90
N ASP A 463 8.61 0.61 2.92
CA ASP A 463 8.27 -0.53 2.08
C ASP A 463 9.47 -1.47 1.93
N GLU A 464 9.30 -2.75 2.27
CA GLU A 464 10.30 -3.80 2.10
C GLU A 464 10.73 -3.94 0.63
N ASN A 465 9.84 -3.62 -0.33
CA ASN A 465 10.15 -3.66 -1.77
C ASN A 465 11.05 -2.49 -2.23
N ASN A 466 11.14 -1.41 -1.45
CA ASN A 466 11.98 -0.25 -1.73
C ASN A 466 13.25 -0.24 -0.87
N VAL A 467 13.52 -1.33 -0.15
CA VAL A 467 14.76 -1.49 0.60
C VAL A 467 15.92 -1.59 -0.41
N PRO A 468 16.93 -0.72 -0.30
CA PRO A 468 18.08 -0.79 -1.19
C PRO A 468 18.75 -2.16 -1.13
N VAL A 469 19.13 -2.68 -2.29
CA VAL A 469 19.88 -3.93 -2.42
C VAL A 469 21.26 -3.81 -1.77
N ILE A 470 21.81 -2.59 -1.76
CA ILE A 470 23.11 -2.29 -1.16
C ILE A 470 22.94 -2.18 0.35
N THR A 471 23.74 -2.92 1.10
CA THR A 471 23.78 -2.88 2.57
C THR A 471 24.99 -2.09 3.05
N SER A 472 25.00 -1.68 4.32
CA SER A 472 26.19 -1.11 4.98
C SER A 472 27.45 -1.94 4.75
N LYS A 473 27.31 -3.27 4.74
CA LYS A 473 28.41 -4.21 4.46
C LYS A 473 28.91 -4.12 3.01
N GLY A 474 28.00 -4.03 2.04
CA GLY A 474 28.33 -3.90 0.62
C GLY A 474 29.02 -2.57 0.28
N LEU A 475 28.63 -1.50 0.99
CA LEU A 475 29.27 -0.19 0.92
C LEU A 475 30.72 -0.25 1.47
N ALA A 476 30.90 -0.90 2.63
CA ALA A 476 32.23 -1.09 3.22
C ALA A 476 33.16 -1.99 2.38
N SER A 477 32.62 -2.94 1.61
CA SER A 477 33.40 -3.89 0.82
C SER A 477 33.81 -3.37 -0.58
N ARG A 478 33.62 -2.07 -0.88
CA ARG A 478 34.01 -1.42 -2.16
C ARG A 478 33.43 -2.08 -3.42
N SER A 479 32.29 -2.77 -3.27
CA SER A 479 31.70 -3.58 -4.33
C SER A 479 30.76 -2.82 -5.27
N VAL A 480 30.65 -1.50 -5.10
CA VAL A 480 29.64 -0.64 -5.75
C VAL A 480 30.33 0.52 -6.47
N LYS A 481 29.80 0.92 -7.64
CA LYS A 481 30.23 2.14 -8.35
C LYS A 481 29.79 3.39 -7.56
N TYR A 482 30.68 4.38 -7.49
CA TYR A 482 30.47 5.63 -6.76
C TYR A 482 29.46 6.54 -7.48
N GLU A 483 28.19 6.41 -7.11
CA GLU A 483 27.05 7.26 -7.51
C GLU A 483 26.22 7.56 -6.25
N ASP A 484 25.42 8.63 -6.23
CA ASP A 484 24.54 8.91 -5.09
C ASP A 484 23.52 7.77 -4.91
N ILE A 485 23.58 7.08 -3.77
CA ILE A 485 22.78 5.88 -3.51
C ILE A 485 22.11 5.92 -2.14
N ASP A 486 20.94 5.31 -2.08
CA ASP A 486 20.37 4.83 -0.82
C ASP A 486 20.95 3.45 -0.50
N TYR A 487 21.20 3.18 0.78
CA TYR A 487 21.61 1.85 1.25
C TYR A 487 20.86 1.45 2.54
N LEU A 488 20.67 0.14 2.71
CA LEU A 488 20.09 -0.43 3.92
C LEU A 488 21.12 -0.40 5.06
N VAL A 489 20.83 0.40 6.08
CA VAL A 489 21.65 0.54 7.29
C VAL A 489 21.44 -0.66 8.21
N TRP A 490 20.19 -0.95 8.53
CA TRP A 490 19.81 -2.01 9.47
C TRP A 490 18.35 -2.46 9.28
N LYS A 491 18.08 -3.73 9.58
CA LYS A 491 16.72 -4.30 9.69
C LYS A 491 16.48 -4.64 11.14
N SER A 492 15.44 -4.07 11.75
CA SER A 492 15.05 -4.45 13.11
C SER A 492 14.74 -5.94 13.18
N HIS A 493 15.27 -6.62 14.18
CA HIS A 493 14.94 -8.01 14.52
C HIS A 493 13.77 -8.11 15.51
N ILE A 494 13.23 -6.97 15.94
CA ILE A 494 12.06 -6.88 16.82
C ILE A 494 10.89 -6.36 15.98
N PRO A 495 9.71 -7.03 16.02
CA PRO A 495 8.49 -6.53 15.38
C PRO A 495 8.23 -5.04 15.71
N PRO A 496 7.89 -4.20 14.71
CA PRO A 496 7.42 -4.58 13.39
C PRO A 496 8.51 -4.72 12.30
N TYR A 497 9.75 -5.13 12.63
CA TYR A 497 10.82 -5.43 11.64
C TYR A 497 11.06 -4.28 10.65
N LYS A 498 11.24 -3.07 11.17
CA LYS A 498 11.47 -1.84 10.40
C LYS A 498 12.82 -1.88 9.66
N PHE A 499 12.89 -1.22 8.51
CA PHE A 499 14.11 -1.05 7.74
C PHE A 499 14.60 0.39 7.89
N TYR A 500 15.87 0.55 8.20
CA TYR A 500 16.50 1.86 8.33
C TYR A 500 17.44 2.04 7.14
N ILE A 501 17.19 3.08 6.36
CA ILE A 501 17.97 3.42 5.17
C ILE A 501 18.70 4.74 5.39
N ALA A 502 19.83 4.89 4.73
CA ALA A 502 20.55 6.14 4.67
C ALA A 502 20.89 6.48 3.22
N SER A 503 20.85 7.76 2.92
CA SER A 503 21.30 8.29 1.63
C SER A 503 22.75 8.75 1.78
N CYS A 504 23.56 8.44 0.78
CA CYS A 504 24.93 8.89 0.74
C CYS A 504 25.28 9.65 -0.53
N THR A 505 26.12 10.67 -0.37
CA THR A 505 26.74 11.41 -1.46
C THR A 505 28.24 11.16 -1.46
N PHE A 506 28.82 11.01 -2.65
CA PHE A 506 30.25 10.76 -2.80
C PHE A 506 30.98 12.06 -3.11
N GLU A 507 31.91 12.43 -2.24
CA GLU A 507 32.79 13.57 -2.46
C GLU A 507 34.23 13.10 -2.66
N LYS A 508 34.76 13.38 -3.86
CA LYS A 508 36.19 13.27 -4.11
C LYS A 508 36.91 14.41 -3.40
N SER A 509 38.02 14.08 -2.75
CA SER A 509 38.87 15.02 -2.05
C SER A 509 39.52 15.98 -3.05
N ASN A 510 38.79 17.02 -3.45
CA ASN A 510 39.47 18.20 -3.93
C ASN A 510 40.15 18.82 -2.71
N LYS A 511 41.49 18.93 -2.77
CA LYS A 511 42.28 19.68 -1.79
C LYS A 511 41.58 21.02 -1.53
N ARG A 512 41.14 21.22 -0.27
CA ARG A 512 40.46 22.38 0.34
C ARG A 512 38.92 22.29 0.40
N MET A 513 38.42 21.69 1.48
CA MET A 513 37.32 22.33 2.22
C MET A 513 37.95 23.38 3.13
N GLU A 514 38.18 24.58 2.58
CA GLU A 514 38.32 25.78 3.41
C GLU A 514 36.92 26.19 3.86
N THR A 515 36.83 26.43 5.15
CA THR A 515 35.69 26.92 5.94
C THR A 515 34.88 28.01 5.25
N SER A 516 33.55 27.84 5.23
CA SER A 516 32.58 28.94 5.20
C SER A 516 31.36 28.58 6.03
#